data_AF-A0A2E4G347-F1
#
_entry.id   AF-A0A2E4G347-F1
#
_cell.length_a   1.000
_cell.length_b   1.000
_cell.length_c   1.000
_cell.angle_alpha   90.00
_cell.angle_beta   90.00
_cell.angle_gamma   90.00
#
_symmetry.space_group_name_H-M   'P 1'
#
loop_
_entity.id
_entity.type
_entity.pdbx_description
1 polymer ?
#
loop_
_entity_poly.entity_id
_entity_poly.type
_entity_poly.pdbx_seq_one_letter_code
_entity_poly.pdbx_strand_id
1 'polypeptide(L)'
;MKLLLFIVLLLCIQLTKAQTNFSTTGNWSNASNWSAGIPDSTDDVSINFGRTATVDINGHCLDLSQFFSSLVINPGATLTVHGVYSASTTANANTNNGTLVLKGGLKPAVGTQVLTIGGAVTFEGGATFPNFTIE
;
A
#
# COMPACT_ATOMS: atom_id res chain seq x y z
N MET A 1 21.67 -20.36 33.57
CA MET A 1 22.11 -19.32 32.59
C MET A 1 21.71 -19.64 31.14
N LYS A 2 21.86 -20.89 30.65
CA LYS A 2 21.49 -21.27 29.26
C LYS A 2 19.98 -21.13 28.91
N LEU A 3 19.09 -21.43 29.86
CA LEU A 3 17.62 -21.30 29.66
C LEU A 3 17.15 -19.84 29.61
N LEU A 4 17.77 -18.95 30.40
CA LEU A 4 17.47 -17.52 30.41
C LEU A 4 17.88 -16.86 29.09
N LEU A 5 19.01 -17.27 28.51
CA LEU A 5 19.48 -16.80 27.20
C LEU A 5 18.54 -17.19 26.06
N PHE A 6 17.95 -18.40 26.11
CA PHE A 6 16.95 -18.86 25.14
C PHE A 6 15.63 -18.10 25.24
N ILE A 7 15.15 -17.80 26.46
CA ILE A 7 13.91 -17.04 26.68
C ILE A 7 14.06 -15.58 26.21
N VAL A 8 15.22 -14.96 26.45
CA VAL A 8 15.53 -13.61 25.93
C VAL A 8 15.61 -13.59 24.39
N LEU A 9 16.13 -14.65 23.77
CA LEU A 9 16.15 -14.79 22.30
C LEU A 9 14.73 -14.99 21.71
N LEU A 10 13.85 -15.73 22.40
CA LEU A 10 12.44 -15.91 22.04
C LEU A 10 11.57 -14.66 22.26
N LEU A 11 11.96 -13.77 23.17
CA LEU A 11 11.32 -12.45 23.38
C LEU A 11 11.78 -11.40 22.37
N CYS A 12 12.92 -11.61 21.70
CA CYS A 12 13.42 -10.74 20.63
C CYS A 12 12.78 -11.01 19.26
N ILE A 13 11.94 -12.03 19.12
CA ILE A 13 11.10 -12.24 17.93
C ILE A 13 9.90 -11.28 18.01
N GLN A 14 10.19 -10.00 18.14
CA GLN A 14 9.17 -8.95 18.02
C GLN A 14 8.64 -9.01 16.59
N LEU A 15 7.33 -8.80 16.44
CA LEU A 15 6.59 -8.69 15.19
C LEU A 15 7.29 -7.69 14.25
N THR A 16 8.25 -8.17 13.45
CA THR A 16 8.69 -7.40 12.29
C THR A 16 7.50 -7.42 11.36
N LYS A 17 6.82 -6.27 11.20
CA LYS A 17 5.93 -6.08 10.07
C LYS A 17 6.68 -6.53 8.82
N ALA A 18 6.14 -7.50 8.09
CA ALA A 18 6.83 -8.02 6.93
C ALA A 18 6.70 -6.96 5.83
N GLN A 19 7.83 -6.35 5.45
CA GLN A 19 7.86 -5.47 4.30
C GLN A 19 7.91 -6.32 3.03
N THR A 20 7.01 -6.04 2.08
CA THR A 20 7.05 -6.64 0.74
C THR A 20 7.18 -5.56 -0.32
N ASN A 21 8.04 -5.83 -1.30
CA ASN A 21 8.33 -4.89 -2.38
C ASN A 21 7.76 -5.41 -3.70
N PHE A 22 7.03 -4.54 -4.41
CA PHE A 22 6.58 -4.78 -5.76
C PHE A 22 7.70 -4.39 -6.73
N SER A 23 8.35 -5.38 -7.34
CA SER A 23 9.60 -5.17 -8.09
C SER A 23 9.42 -5.07 -9.61
N THR A 24 8.22 -5.38 -10.11
CA THR A 24 7.86 -5.45 -11.53
C THR A 24 6.60 -4.64 -11.83
N THR A 25 6.16 -4.63 -13.09
CA THR A 25 4.84 -4.10 -13.48
C THR A 25 3.90 -5.27 -13.75
N GLY A 26 2.69 -5.23 -13.19
CA GLY A 26 1.69 -6.27 -13.40
C GLY A 26 0.69 -6.40 -12.26
N ASN A 27 0.07 -7.57 -12.18
CA ASN A 27 -1.04 -7.84 -11.27
C ASN A 27 -0.62 -7.97 -9.80
N TRP A 28 -1.43 -7.44 -8.90
CA TRP A 28 -1.31 -7.56 -7.46
C TRP A 28 -1.47 -9.01 -7.01
N SER A 29 -2.34 -9.77 -7.67
CA SER A 29 -2.61 -11.19 -7.38
C SER A 29 -1.44 -12.13 -7.67
N ASN A 30 -0.42 -11.70 -8.41
CA ASN A 30 0.70 -12.57 -8.77
C ASN A 30 1.79 -12.52 -7.68
N ALA A 31 1.90 -13.61 -6.91
CA ALA A 31 2.89 -13.76 -5.84
C ALA A 31 4.34 -13.51 -6.30
N SER A 32 4.69 -13.82 -7.56
CA SER A 32 6.06 -13.61 -8.06
C SER A 32 6.44 -12.14 -8.24
N ASN A 33 5.46 -11.23 -8.24
CA ASN A 33 5.71 -9.80 -8.35
C ASN A 33 6.18 -9.18 -7.01
N TRP A 34 6.01 -9.93 -5.92
CA TRP A 34 6.26 -9.51 -4.54
C TRP A 34 7.48 -10.20 -3.95
N SER A 35 8.30 -9.46 -3.22
CA SER A 35 9.50 -10.03 -2.59
C SER A 35 9.21 -11.03 -1.45
N ALA A 36 8.01 -10.98 -0.86
CA ALA A 36 7.62 -11.83 0.27
C ALA A 36 6.26 -12.52 0.07
N GLY A 37 5.81 -12.70 -1.19
CA GLY A 37 4.47 -13.20 -1.49
C GLY A 37 3.40 -12.09 -1.48
N ILE A 38 2.16 -12.46 -1.78
CA ILE A 38 1.05 -11.50 -1.90
C ILE A 38 0.81 -10.85 -0.52
N PRO A 39 0.84 -9.52 -0.41
CA PRO A 39 0.63 -8.83 0.85
C PRO A 39 -0.77 -9.04 1.40
N ASP A 40 -0.86 -9.07 2.74
CA ASP A 40 -2.08 -8.99 3.50
C ASP A 40 -2.13 -7.76 4.44
N SER A 41 -3.18 -7.66 5.25
CA SER A 41 -3.42 -6.53 6.17
C SER A 41 -2.32 -6.26 7.21
N THR A 42 -1.32 -7.13 7.33
CA THR A 42 -0.20 -7.01 8.27
C THR A 42 1.12 -6.61 7.59
N ASP A 43 1.15 -6.60 6.26
CA ASP A 43 2.35 -6.33 5.46
C ASP A 43 2.47 -4.86 5.05
N ASP A 44 3.66 -4.30 5.24
CA ASP A 44 3.98 -2.98 4.68
C ASP A 44 4.39 -3.15 3.22
N VAL A 45 3.70 -2.47 2.32
CA VAL A 45 3.91 -2.57 0.88
C VAL A 45 4.70 -1.37 0.37
N SER A 46 5.70 -1.63 -0.48
CA SER A 46 6.37 -0.62 -1.28
C SER A 46 6.29 -0.96 -2.77
N ILE A 47 5.74 -0.05 -3.59
CA ILE A 47 5.81 -0.16 -5.04
C ILE A 47 7.07 0.54 -5.53
N ASN A 48 7.99 -0.21 -6.15
CA ASN A 48 9.28 0.32 -6.55
C ASN A 48 9.17 1.37 -7.67
N PHE A 49 10.22 2.18 -7.78
CA PHE A 49 10.34 3.24 -8.78
C PHE A 49 10.03 2.76 -10.21
N GLY A 50 9.19 3.52 -10.91
CA GLY A 50 8.82 3.29 -12.31
C GLY A 50 7.98 2.03 -12.54
N ARG A 51 7.45 1.42 -11.47
CA ARG A 51 6.59 0.23 -11.55
C ARG A 51 5.11 0.59 -11.46
N THR A 52 4.29 -0.24 -12.10
CA THR A 52 2.83 -0.14 -12.03
C THR A 52 2.28 -1.40 -11.39
N ALA A 53 1.67 -1.27 -10.22
CA ALA A 53 0.90 -2.34 -9.61
C ALA A 53 -0.57 -2.23 -10.05
N THR A 54 -1.14 -3.33 -10.51
CA THR A 54 -2.54 -3.42 -10.91
C THR A 54 -3.30 -4.31 -9.93
N VAL A 55 -4.17 -3.70 -9.12
CA VAL A 55 -5.08 -4.41 -8.22
C VAL A 55 -6.20 -5.02 -9.05
N ASP A 56 -6.02 -6.29 -9.41
CA ASP A 56 -6.90 -7.09 -10.26
C ASP A 56 -7.91 -7.94 -9.48
N ILE A 57 -7.67 -8.15 -8.20
CA ILE A 57 -8.56 -8.78 -7.22
C ILE A 57 -8.59 -7.96 -5.94
N ASN A 58 -9.44 -8.33 -4.97
CA ASN A 58 -9.41 -7.69 -3.65
C ASN A 58 -8.04 -7.88 -2.99
N GLY A 59 -7.41 -6.76 -2.65
CA GLY A 59 -6.08 -6.70 -2.05
C GLY A 59 -6.09 -5.97 -0.72
N HIS A 60 -5.15 -6.34 0.14
CA HIS A 60 -4.97 -5.73 1.45
C HIS A 60 -3.49 -5.40 1.66
N CYS A 61 -3.22 -4.33 2.38
CA CYS A 61 -1.91 -4.06 2.97
C CYS A 61 -2.06 -3.28 4.26
N LEU A 62 -1.03 -3.33 5.11
CA LEU A 62 -0.94 -2.45 6.27
C LEU A 62 -0.65 -1.03 5.81
N ASP A 63 0.59 -0.73 5.48
CA ASP A 63 1.00 0.55 4.89
C ASP A 63 1.23 0.38 3.37
N LEU A 64 0.95 1.43 2.57
CA LEU A 64 1.28 1.46 1.14
C LEU A 64 2.18 2.65 0.85
N SER A 65 3.41 2.38 0.41
CA SER A 65 4.36 3.38 -0.03
C SER A 65 4.57 3.33 -1.54
N GLN A 66 4.45 4.49 -2.19
CA GLN A 66 4.75 4.68 -3.61
C GLN A 66 5.82 5.75 -3.77
N PHE A 67 6.86 5.44 -4.56
CA PHE A 67 7.92 6.38 -4.89
C PHE A 67 8.16 6.44 -6.41
N PHE A 68 7.59 7.46 -7.06
CA PHE A 68 7.52 7.61 -8.52
C PHE A 68 7.07 6.32 -9.22
N SER A 69 5.99 5.75 -8.70
CA SER A 69 5.35 4.53 -9.18
C SER A 69 3.87 4.78 -9.46
N SER A 70 3.20 3.82 -10.07
CA SER A 70 1.77 3.86 -10.41
C SER A 70 0.97 2.78 -9.70
N LEU A 71 -0.29 3.08 -9.40
CA LEU A 71 -1.28 2.14 -8.89
C LEU A 71 -2.53 2.21 -9.77
N VAL A 72 -2.97 1.06 -10.26
CA VAL A 72 -4.22 0.92 -10.99
C VAL A 72 -5.14 -0.01 -10.22
N ILE A 73 -6.34 0.44 -9.87
CA ILE A 73 -7.36 -0.42 -9.27
C ILE A 73 -8.40 -0.74 -10.34
N ASN A 74 -8.53 -2.01 -10.71
CA ASN A 74 -9.45 -2.44 -11.75
C ASN A 74 -10.92 -2.34 -11.28
N PRO A 75 -11.88 -2.20 -12.21
CA PRO A 75 -13.30 -2.30 -11.88
C PRO A 75 -13.62 -3.58 -11.12
N GLY A 76 -14.41 -3.46 -10.05
CA GLY A 76 -14.82 -4.59 -9.20
C GLY A 76 -13.77 -5.06 -8.19
N ALA A 77 -12.53 -4.57 -8.25
CA ALA A 77 -11.51 -4.85 -7.26
C ALA A 77 -11.52 -3.78 -6.14
N THR A 78 -11.16 -4.21 -4.94
CA THR A 78 -10.99 -3.32 -3.78
C THR A 78 -9.56 -3.40 -3.25
N LEU A 79 -8.89 -2.27 -3.10
CA LEU A 79 -7.66 -2.17 -2.31
C LEU A 79 -7.99 -1.58 -0.94
N THR A 80 -7.68 -2.32 0.12
CA THR A 80 -7.80 -1.81 1.50
C THR A 80 -6.41 -1.54 2.09
N VAL A 81 -6.14 -0.29 2.43
CA VAL A 81 -4.95 0.12 3.17
C VAL A 81 -5.35 0.35 4.63
N HIS A 82 -4.84 -0.49 5.53
CA HIS A 82 -5.23 -0.48 6.95
C HIS A 82 -4.55 0.65 7.75
N GLY A 83 -3.34 1.00 7.36
CA GLY A 83 -2.52 2.06 7.93
C GLY A 83 -2.43 3.25 6.98
N VAL A 84 -1.21 3.67 6.67
CA VAL A 84 -0.93 4.88 5.91
C VAL A 84 -0.78 4.57 4.43
N TYR A 85 -1.50 5.32 3.59
CA TYR A 85 -1.19 5.42 2.18
C TYR A 85 -0.28 6.62 1.92
N SER A 86 0.97 6.35 1.59
CA SER A 86 2.01 7.34 1.28
C SER A 86 2.36 7.31 -0.21
N ALA A 87 2.07 8.39 -0.92
CA ALA A 87 2.30 8.45 -2.36
C ALA A 87 3.19 9.64 -2.73
N SER A 88 4.32 9.35 -3.39
CA SER A 88 5.08 10.27 -4.23
C SER A 88 4.89 9.80 -5.66
N THR A 89 4.19 10.54 -6.50
CA THR A 89 3.92 10.09 -7.87
C THR A 89 4.19 11.18 -8.88
N THR A 90 4.42 10.80 -10.13
CA THR A 90 4.21 11.74 -11.24
C THR A 90 2.71 12.06 -11.34
N ALA A 91 2.34 13.18 -11.97
CA ALA A 91 0.94 13.53 -12.21
C ALA A 91 0.21 12.36 -12.90
N ASN A 92 -1.04 12.08 -12.50
CA ASN A 92 -1.92 11.05 -13.07
C ASN A 92 -1.39 9.60 -12.98
N ALA A 93 -0.45 9.29 -12.08
CA ALA A 93 0.10 7.94 -11.97
C ALA A 93 -0.87 6.93 -11.33
N ASN A 94 -1.88 7.39 -10.58
CA ASN A 94 -2.81 6.53 -9.87
C ASN A 94 -4.21 6.66 -10.47
N THR A 95 -4.76 5.52 -10.90
CA THR A 95 -6.10 5.41 -11.47
C THR A 95 -6.92 4.42 -10.65
N ASN A 96 -7.98 4.91 -10.02
CA ASN A 96 -8.90 4.05 -9.29
C ASN A 96 -10.20 3.88 -10.08
N ASN A 97 -10.39 2.74 -10.74
CA ASN A 97 -11.65 2.35 -11.39
C ASN A 97 -12.48 1.37 -10.54
N GLY A 98 -11.97 0.96 -9.38
CA GLY A 98 -12.61 0.06 -8.43
C GLY A 98 -12.93 0.77 -7.13
N THR A 99 -12.52 0.20 -6.00
CA THR A 99 -12.66 0.83 -4.68
C THR A 99 -11.31 0.94 -3.99
N LEU A 100 -10.97 2.14 -3.49
CA LEU A 100 -9.88 2.36 -2.57
C LEU A 100 -10.46 2.61 -1.17
N VAL A 101 -10.13 1.74 -0.22
CA VAL A 101 -10.52 1.89 1.20
C VAL A 101 -9.30 2.29 2.01
N LEU A 102 -9.37 3.45 2.65
CA LEU A 102 -8.33 3.98 3.53
C LEU A 102 -8.86 3.95 4.96
N LYS A 103 -8.30 3.06 5.79
CA LYS A 103 -8.68 2.95 7.21
C LYS A 103 -7.80 3.81 8.12
N GLY A 104 -6.55 4.03 7.72
CA GLY A 104 -5.66 4.98 8.37
C GLY A 104 -5.56 6.29 7.59
N GLY A 105 -4.36 6.86 7.54
CA GLY A 105 -4.12 8.20 7.00
C GLY A 105 -3.67 8.21 5.53
N LEU A 106 -3.88 9.35 4.87
CA LEU A 106 -3.23 9.67 3.59
C LEU A 106 -2.06 10.63 3.88
N LYS A 107 -0.84 10.26 3.45
CA LYS A 107 0.36 11.08 3.61
C LYS A 107 0.97 11.37 2.24
N PRO A 108 0.65 12.51 1.60
CA PRO A 108 1.32 12.86 0.36
C PRO A 108 2.82 13.02 0.64
N ALA A 109 3.65 12.41 -0.20
CA ALA A 109 5.04 12.82 -0.30
C ALA A 109 5.12 14.15 -1.06
N VAL A 110 6.29 14.79 -1.01
CA VAL A 110 6.59 16.09 -1.64
C VAL A 110 5.91 16.28 -3.01
N GLY A 111 5.12 17.35 -3.13
CA GLY A 111 4.46 17.77 -4.37
C GLY A 111 2.93 17.69 -4.35
N THR A 112 2.30 18.10 -5.45
CA THR A 112 0.86 17.92 -5.68
C THR A 112 0.60 16.48 -6.12
N GLN A 113 -0.17 15.76 -5.33
CA GLN A 113 -0.57 14.39 -5.64
C GLN A 113 -1.96 14.39 -6.30
N VAL A 114 -2.05 13.87 -7.51
CA VAL A 114 -3.33 13.69 -8.24
C VAL A 114 -3.73 12.22 -8.19
N LEU A 115 -4.91 11.95 -7.64
CA LEU A 115 -5.55 10.65 -7.67
C LEU A 115 -6.76 10.73 -8.61
N THR A 116 -6.69 10.04 -9.76
CA THR A 116 -7.81 10.03 -10.71
C THR A 116 -8.86 9.01 -10.27
N ILE A 117 -10.05 9.50 -9.97
CA ILE A 117 -11.17 8.68 -9.47
C ILE A 117 -12.15 8.36 -10.59
N GLY A 118 -12.12 7.13 -11.07
CA GLY A 118 -13.18 6.52 -11.89
C GLY A 118 -14.14 5.63 -11.09
N GLY A 119 -13.77 5.28 -9.85
CA GLY A 119 -14.53 4.42 -8.93
C GLY A 119 -14.81 5.08 -7.58
N ALA A 120 -14.83 4.29 -6.50
CA ALA A 120 -15.14 4.77 -5.14
C ALA A 120 -13.88 4.97 -4.27
N VAL A 121 -13.91 5.97 -3.39
CA VAL A 121 -12.93 6.14 -2.30
C VAL A 121 -13.70 6.17 -0.97
N THR A 122 -13.34 5.28 -0.05
CA THR A 122 -13.95 5.20 1.28
C THR A 122 -12.91 5.48 2.36
N PHE A 123 -13.22 6.40 3.28
CA PHE A 123 -12.42 6.68 4.47
C PHE A 123 -13.15 6.13 5.70
N GLU A 124 -12.60 5.10 6.34
CA GLU A 124 -13.20 4.50 7.55
C GLU A 124 -12.64 5.12 8.84
N GLY A 125 -11.44 5.71 8.77
CA GLY A 125 -10.90 6.62 9.77
C GLY A 125 -10.96 8.05 9.23
N GLY A 126 -11.21 9.05 10.09
CA GLY A 126 -11.32 10.45 9.65
C GLY A 126 -10.14 10.88 8.78
N ALA A 127 -10.42 11.53 7.65
CA ALA A 127 -9.39 11.95 6.70
C ALA A 127 -8.87 13.35 7.05
N THR A 128 -7.54 13.50 7.13
CA THR A 128 -6.89 14.81 7.18
C THR A 128 -6.15 15.01 5.85
N PHE A 129 -6.54 16.03 5.10
CA PHE A 129 -5.97 16.34 3.78
C PHE A 129 -5.11 17.62 3.86
N PRO A 130 -3.82 17.55 4.24
CA PRO A 130 -2.92 18.65 3.96
C PRO A 130 -2.63 18.66 2.45
N ASN A 131 -3.05 19.72 1.75
CA ASN A 131 -2.66 20.04 0.36
C ASN A 131 -3.27 19.18 -0.77
N PHE A 132 -4.55 18.79 -0.67
CA PHE A 132 -5.30 18.20 -1.79
C PHE A 132 -6.46 19.10 -2.23
N THR A 133 -6.73 19.08 -3.54
CA THR A 133 -7.98 19.57 -4.15
C THR A 133 -8.72 18.35 -4.70
N ILE A 134 -10.00 18.21 -4.36
CA ILE A 134 -10.92 17.30 -5.05
C ILE A 134 -11.55 18.15 -6.16
N GLU A 135 -11.25 17.83 -7.42
CA GLU A 135 -11.89 18.44 -8.59
C GLU A 135 -12.99 17.54 -9.14
#